data_AF-A0A6H5ID83-F1
#
_entry.id   AF-A0A6H5ID83-F1
#
_cell.length_a   1.000
_cell.length_b   1.000
_cell.length_c   1.000
_cell.angle_alpha   90.00
_cell.angle_beta   90.00
_cell.angle_gamma   90.00
#
_symmetry.space_group_name_H-M   'P 1'
#
loop_
_entity.id
_entity.type
_entity.pdbx_description
1 polymer ?
#
loop_
_entity_poly.entity_id
_entity_poly.type
_entity_poly.pdbx_seq_one_letter_code
_entity_poly.pdbx_strand_id
1 'polypeptide(L)'
;MAILCVDALHCFECNSHIDSRCAEGNLPDALKKDCSEHVEGAKYTMCRKIKQVIEFSVNGLPADTRVIRSCAWDESNYKGKCYQRGGFGGRQEVCSCTNDFCNSGSSIAISAYMFIAILLNYFFFIIA
;
A
#
# COMPACT_ATOMS: atom_id res chain seq x y z
N MET A 1 16.60 27.96 -19.84
CA MET A 1 15.39 27.09 -19.83
C MET A 1 15.74 25.83 -19.05
N ALA A 2 15.32 25.73 -17.80
CA ALA A 2 15.39 24.46 -17.07
C ALA A 2 14.24 23.60 -17.57
N ILE A 3 14.56 22.49 -18.24
CA ILE A 3 13.59 21.42 -18.50
C ILE A 3 13.37 20.76 -17.14
N LEU A 4 12.22 21.02 -16.52
CA LEU A 4 11.76 20.19 -15.40
C LEU A 4 11.41 18.83 -15.99
N CYS A 5 12.23 17.82 -15.72
CA CYS A 5 11.82 16.44 -15.85
C CYS A 5 10.60 16.26 -14.95
N VAL A 6 9.40 16.18 -15.54
CA VAL A 6 8.27 15.58 -14.83
C VAL A 6 8.50 14.09 -14.97
N ASP A 7 9.25 13.51 -14.04
CA ASP A 7 9.35 12.06 -13.96
C ASP A 7 7.93 11.52 -13.74
N ALA A 8 7.52 10.60 -14.61
CA ALA A 8 6.25 9.93 -14.46
C ALA A 8 6.29 9.07 -13.19
N LEU A 9 5.22 9.08 -12.42
CA LEU A 9 5.13 8.25 -11.21
C LEU A 9 5.03 6.78 -11.61
N HIS A 10 5.82 5.93 -10.96
CA HIS A 10 5.76 4.49 -11.15
C HIS A 10 5.17 3.78 -9.93
N CYS A 11 4.26 2.85 -10.14
CA CYS A 11 3.62 2.10 -9.07
C CYS A 11 3.61 0.60 -9.37
N PHE A 12 3.33 -0.22 -8.37
CA PHE A 12 2.90 -1.58 -8.62
C PHE A 12 1.41 -1.62 -8.99
N GLU A 13 1.05 -2.41 -9.99
CA GLU A 13 -0.34 -2.67 -10.37
C GLU A 13 -0.62 -4.16 -10.38
N CYS A 14 -1.52 -4.59 -9.49
CA CYS A 14 -1.84 -6.00 -9.36
C CYS A 14 -3.10 -6.23 -8.54
N ASN A 15 -3.63 -7.43 -8.64
CA ASN A 15 -4.76 -7.90 -7.86
C ASN A 15 -4.51 -9.36 -7.44
N SER A 16 -4.39 -9.59 -6.12
CA SER A 16 -4.01 -10.90 -5.52
C SER A 16 -4.92 -12.08 -5.84
N HIS A 17 -6.16 -11.84 -6.23
CA HIS A 17 -7.05 -12.90 -6.67
C HIS A 17 -6.75 -13.34 -8.11
N ILE A 18 -6.20 -12.45 -8.95
CA ILE A 18 -5.78 -12.79 -10.32
C ILE A 18 -4.33 -13.30 -10.31
N ASP A 19 -3.47 -12.62 -9.55
CA ASP A 19 -2.05 -12.94 -9.42
C ASP A 19 -1.65 -12.94 -7.94
N SER A 20 -1.50 -14.13 -7.36
CA SER A 20 -1.19 -14.32 -5.94
C SER A 20 0.08 -13.61 -5.48
N ARG A 21 1.02 -13.32 -6.40
CA ARG A 21 2.25 -12.56 -6.09
C ARG A 21 1.95 -11.16 -5.60
N CYS A 22 0.77 -10.63 -5.92
CA CYS A 22 0.29 -9.37 -5.35
C CYS A 22 0.03 -9.44 -3.84
N ALA A 23 -0.06 -10.60 -3.19
CA ALA A 23 -0.13 -10.64 -1.72
C ALA A 23 1.26 -10.52 -1.06
N GLU A 24 2.34 -10.69 -1.83
CA GLU A 24 3.70 -10.78 -1.31
C GLU A 24 4.29 -9.41 -0.95
N GLY A 25 5.32 -9.43 -0.09
CA GLY A 25 6.09 -8.25 0.29
C GLY A 25 7.14 -7.86 -0.76
N ASN A 26 7.74 -8.86 -1.41
CA ASN A 26 8.73 -8.68 -2.48
C ASN A 26 8.04 -8.89 -3.83
N LEU A 27 7.57 -7.81 -4.44
CA LEU A 27 6.85 -7.88 -5.72
C LEU A 27 7.82 -8.04 -6.89
N PRO A 28 7.49 -8.88 -7.89
CA PRO A 28 8.28 -8.98 -9.10
C PRO A 28 8.15 -7.72 -9.97
N ASP A 29 9.21 -7.43 -10.73
CA ASP A 29 9.28 -6.28 -11.64
C ASP A 29 8.18 -6.28 -12.71
N ALA A 30 7.65 -7.45 -13.06
CA ALA A 30 6.54 -7.60 -14.00
C ALA A 30 5.24 -6.91 -13.55
N LEU A 31 5.13 -6.54 -12.27
CA LEU A 31 3.98 -5.80 -11.72
C LEU A 31 4.23 -4.29 -11.65
N LYS A 32 5.42 -3.81 -12.04
CA LYS A 32 5.70 -2.38 -12.13
C LYS A 32 4.97 -1.77 -13.31
N LYS A 33 4.46 -0.56 -13.13
CA LYS A 33 3.75 0.19 -14.14
C LYS A 33 4.13 1.66 -14.08
N ASP A 34 4.33 2.26 -15.25
CA ASP A 34 4.38 3.70 -15.42
C ASP A 34 2.93 4.24 -15.44
N CYS A 35 2.60 5.11 -14.48
CA CYS A 35 1.25 5.63 -14.35
C CYS A 35 0.86 6.59 -15.49
N SER A 36 1.84 7.15 -16.22
CA SER A 36 1.59 8.02 -17.36
C SER A 36 1.06 7.28 -18.60
N GLU A 37 1.28 5.96 -18.67
CA GLU A 37 0.77 5.10 -19.75
C GLU A 37 -0.74 4.86 -19.68
N HIS A 38 -1.37 5.19 -18.55
CA HIS A 38 -2.82 5.10 -18.40
C HIS A 38 -3.53 6.20 -19.18
N VAL A 39 -4.80 5.95 -19.51
CA VAL A 39 -5.70 6.99 -20.01
C VAL A 39 -5.78 8.10 -18.95
N GLU A 40 -5.52 9.34 -19.37
CA GLU A 40 -5.36 10.49 -18.47
C GLU A 40 -4.22 10.34 -17.46
N GLY A 41 -3.10 9.73 -17.88
CA GLY A 41 -1.89 9.47 -17.10
C GLY A 41 -1.45 10.60 -16.17
N ALA A 42 -1.57 11.85 -16.62
CA ALA A 42 -1.22 13.04 -15.84
C ALA A 42 -2.05 13.24 -14.55
N LYS A 43 -3.23 12.60 -14.42
CA LYS A 43 -4.06 12.68 -13.22
C LYS A 43 -3.52 11.81 -12.08
N TYR A 44 -2.80 10.74 -12.40
CA TYR A 44 -2.27 9.82 -11.40
C TYR A 44 -1.10 10.47 -10.67
N THR A 45 -1.34 10.82 -9.40
CA THR A 45 -0.40 11.60 -8.57
C THR A 45 0.06 10.85 -7.33
N MET A 46 -0.35 9.59 -7.18
CA MET A 46 0.04 8.73 -6.06
C MET A 46 -0.16 7.25 -6.41
N CYS A 47 0.57 6.37 -5.71
CA CYS A 47 0.28 4.95 -5.68
C CYS A 47 -0.75 4.64 -4.59
N ARG A 48 -1.55 3.60 -4.79
CA ARG A 48 -2.49 3.08 -3.79
C ARG A 48 -2.26 1.60 -3.55
N LYS A 49 -2.43 1.19 -2.29
CA LYS A 49 -2.53 -0.21 -1.85
C LYS A 49 -3.79 -0.37 -1.03
N ILE A 50 -4.61 -1.36 -1.38
CA ILE A 50 -5.83 -1.71 -0.67
C ILE A 50 -5.67 -3.13 -0.17
N LYS A 51 -5.82 -3.34 1.14
CA LYS A 51 -5.98 -4.66 1.73
C LYS A 51 -7.42 -4.79 2.19
N GLN A 52 -8.19 -5.61 1.49
CA GLN A 52 -9.57 -5.93 1.80
C GLN A 52 -9.64 -7.29 2.49
N VAL A 53 -10.44 -7.38 3.55
CA VAL A 53 -10.77 -8.61 4.25
C VAL A 53 -12.28 -8.72 4.30
N ILE A 54 -12.83 -9.78 3.70
CA ILE A 54 -14.22 -10.18 3.81
C ILE A 54 -14.27 -11.25 4.92
N GLU A 55 -14.89 -10.93 6.05
CA GLU A 55 -14.77 -11.73 7.27
C GLU A 55 -15.60 -13.03 7.22
N PHE A 56 -16.74 -13.00 6.52
CA PHE A 56 -17.65 -14.12 6.39
C PHE A 56 -18.44 -14.02 5.09
N SER A 57 -19.13 -15.11 4.72
CA SER A 57 -19.89 -15.13 3.48
C SER A 57 -21.05 -14.13 3.54
N VAL A 58 -21.07 -13.19 2.60
CA VAL A 58 -22.15 -12.20 2.46
C VAL A 58 -22.62 -12.23 1.01
N ASN A 59 -23.93 -12.35 0.81
CA ASN A 59 -24.55 -12.42 -0.52
C ASN A 59 -23.98 -13.54 -1.42
N GLY A 60 -23.55 -14.66 -0.82
CA GLY A 60 -23.02 -15.82 -1.54
C GLY A 60 -21.55 -15.69 -1.98
N LEU A 61 -20.86 -14.61 -1.61
CA LEU A 61 -19.41 -14.47 -1.80
C LEU A 61 -18.68 -15.03 -0.57
N PRO A 62 -17.70 -15.94 -0.74
CA PRO A 62 -16.97 -16.52 0.39
C PRO A 62 -16.09 -15.48 1.11
N ALA A 63 -15.67 -15.82 2.32
CA ALA A 63 -14.62 -15.08 3.00
C ALA A 63 -13.34 -15.06 2.15
N ASP A 64 -12.75 -13.88 1.98
CA ASP A 64 -11.60 -13.67 1.11
C ASP A 64 -10.73 -12.51 1.64
N THR A 65 -9.43 -12.59 1.41
CA THR A 65 -8.49 -11.50 1.69
C THR A 65 -7.75 -11.13 0.43
N ARG A 66 -7.89 -9.87 0.03
CA ARG A 66 -7.41 -9.38 -1.26
C ARG A 66 -6.53 -8.15 -1.09
N VAL A 67 -5.33 -8.23 -1.61
CA VAL A 67 -4.45 -7.07 -1.87
C VAL A 67 -4.65 -6.59 -3.31
N ILE A 68 -4.88 -5.30 -3.47
CA ILE A 68 -4.98 -4.61 -4.76
C ILE A 68 -4.00 -3.42 -4.72
N ARG A 69 -3.24 -3.26 -5.80
CA ARG A 69 -2.33 -2.13 -5.98
C ARG A 69 -2.61 -1.45 -7.31
N SER A 70 -2.55 -0.13 -7.34
CA SER A 70 -2.81 0.64 -8.55
C SER A 70 -2.10 2.00 -8.53
N CYS A 71 -1.94 2.61 -9.70
CA CYS A 71 -1.88 4.06 -9.82
C CYS A 71 -3.20 4.66 -9.32
N ALA A 72 -3.13 5.82 -8.66
CA ALA A 72 -4.31 6.50 -8.12
C ALA A 72 -4.17 8.03 -8.16
N TRP A 73 -5.31 8.69 -7.99
CA TRP A 73 -5.41 10.11 -7.71
C TRP A 73 -6.35 10.31 -6.53
N ASP A 74 -6.08 11.31 -5.70
CA ASP A 74 -6.92 11.72 -4.59
C ASP A 74 -6.59 13.17 -4.23
N GLU A 75 -7.62 14.01 -4.22
CA GLU A 75 -7.53 15.43 -3.85
C GLU A 75 -7.96 15.68 -2.40
N SER A 76 -8.38 14.64 -1.68
CA SER A 76 -8.78 14.72 -0.28
C SER A 76 -7.59 14.66 0.68
N ASN A 77 -7.89 14.79 1.97
CA ASN A 77 -6.91 14.71 3.06
C ASN A 77 -6.26 13.32 3.25
N TYR A 78 -6.65 12.33 2.44
CA TYR A 78 -6.12 10.95 2.48
C TYR A 78 -4.91 10.73 1.58
N LYS A 79 -4.53 11.70 0.74
CA LYS A 79 -3.30 11.64 -0.06
C LYS A 79 -2.08 11.44 0.84
N GLY A 80 -1.29 10.42 0.55
CA GLY A 80 -0.09 10.05 1.31
C GLY A 80 -0.37 9.41 2.68
N LYS A 81 -1.61 8.97 2.94
CA LYS A 81 -2.02 8.40 4.23
C LYS A 81 -2.71 7.06 4.07
N CYS A 82 -2.75 6.32 5.18
CA CYS A 82 -3.58 5.14 5.34
C CYS A 82 -4.85 5.50 6.10
N TYR A 83 -5.97 4.92 5.70
CA TYR A 83 -7.22 4.97 6.42
C TYR A 83 -7.94 3.61 6.34
N GLN A 84 -8.79 3.35 7.32
CA GLN A 84 -9.61 2.14 7.36
C GLN A 84 -11.04 2.49 6.96
N ARG A 85 -11.69 1.61 6.20
CA ARG A 85 -13.13 1.64 5.99
C ARG A 85 -13.68 0.26 6.31
N GLY A 86 -14.78 0.20 7.03
CA GLY A 86 -15.43 -1.04 7.41
C GLY A 86 -16.93 -0.92 7.29
N GLY A 87 -17.57 -2.06 7.12
CA GLY A 87 -19.03 -2.19 7.08
C GLY A 87 -19.45 -3.60 7.47
N PHE A 88 -20.72 -3.92 7.28
CA PHE A 88 -21.19 -5.29 7.50
C PHE A 88 -20.53 -6.25 6.50
N GLY A 89 -19.79 -7.23 6.99
CA GLY A 89 -19.16 -8.27 6.18
C GLY A 89 -17.70 -8.06 5.78
N GLY A 90 -17.08 -6.92 6.11
CA GLY A 90 -15.67 -6.74 5.78
C GLY A 90 -15.04 -5.41 6.19
N ARG A 91 -13.71 -5.38 6.06
CA ARG A 91 -12.83 -4.26 6.39
C ARG A 91 -11.84 -4.03 5.25
N GLN A 92 -11.48 -2.78 5.02
CA GLN A 92 -10.50 -2.35 4.02
C GLN A 92 -9.52 -1.38 4.65
N GLU A 93 -8.24 -1.69 4.53
CA GLU A 93 -7.15 -0.75 4.73
C GLU A 93 -6.77 -0.15 3.38
N VAL A 94 -6.89 1.17 3.25
CA VAL A 94 -6.52 1.90 2.03
C VAL A 94 -5.36 2.82 2.35
N CYS A 95 -4.21 2.56 1.75
CA CYS A 95 -3.00 3.37 1.88
C CYS A 95 -2.65 4.03 0.56
N SER A 96 -2.17 5.26 0.62
CA SER A 96 -1.60 5.97 -0.52
C SER A 96 -0.23 6.58 -0.20
N CYS A 97 0.58 6.77 -1.24
CA CYS A 97 1.94 7.32 -1.14
C CYS A 97 2.36 7.90 -2.51
N THR A 98 3.34 8.81 -2.54
CA THR A 98 3.61 9.66 -3.72
C THR A 98 4.98 9.45 -4.35
N ASN A 99 5.71 8.42 -3.93
CA ASN A 99 7.04 8.10 -4.44
C ASN A 99 6.98 6.83 -5.31
N ASP A 100 7.95 6.63 -6.18
CA ASP A 100 7.97 5.43 -7.03
C ASP A 100 7.95 4.14 -6.20
N PHE A 101 7.11 3.19 -6.64
CA PHE A 101 7.00 1.83 -6.10
C PHE A 101 6.70 1.76 -4.59
N CYS A 102 6.25 2.87 -4.00
CA CYS A 102 6.01 3.01 -2.57
C CYS A 102 4.87 2.11 -2.06
N ASN A 103 4.00 1.64 -2.95
CA ASN A 103 2.91 0.74 -2.62
C ASN A 103 3.34 -0.74 -2.52
N SER A 104 4.64 -1.07 -2.58
CA SER A 104 5.15 -2.42 -2.34
C SER A 104 4.83 -2.93 -0.92
N GLY A 105 5.26 -2.16 0.08
CA GLY A 105 5.27 -2.53 1.48
C GLY A 105 3.88 -2.64 2.12
N SER A 106 3.78 -3.45 3.17
CA SER A 106 2.73 -3.33 4.19
C SER A 106 3.06 -2.17 5.11
N SER A 107 2.07 -1.33 5.45
CA SER A 107 2.20 -0.32 6.50
C SER A 107 2.39 -1.02 7.85
N ILE A 108 3.64 -1.31 8.20
CA ILE A 108 3.98 -1.74 9.56
C ILE A 108 4.12 -0.46 10.38
N ALA A 109 3.06 -0.10 11.11
CA ALA A 109 3.16 0.90 12.15
C ALA A 109 3.98 0.30 13.31
N ILE A 110 5.29 0.53 13.33
CA ILE A 110 6.11 0.13 14.47
C ILE A 110 5.74 1.04 15.64
N SER A 111 5.22 0.45 16.72
CA SER A 111 4.89 1.22 17.91
C SER A 111 6.17 1.74 18.57
N ALA A 112 6.15 2.98 19.04
CA ALA A 112 7.28 3.57 19.78
C ALA A 112 7.68 2.72 21.01
N TYR A 113 6.71 2.00 21.59
CA TYR A 113 6.94 1.06 22.69
C TYR A 113 7.88 -0.10 22.32
N MET A 114 7.76 -0.67 21.11
CA MET A 114 8.69 -1.74 20.70
C MET A 114 10.12 -1.21 20.57
N PHE A 115 10.29 0.00 20.03
CA PHE A 115 11.62 0.62 19.94
C PHE A 115 12.21 0.87 21.33
N ILE A 116 11.45 1.44 22.26
CA ILE A 116 11.92 1.72 23.63
C ILE A 116 12.26 0.41 24.37
N ALA A 117 11.44 -0.64 24.23
CA ALA A 117 11.68 -1.93 24.87
C ALA A 117 12.98 -2.61 24.38
N ILE A 118 13.30 -2.49 23.08
CA ILE A 118 14.56 -2.99 22.52
C ILE A 118 15.75 -2.20 23.06
N LEU A 119 15.65 -0.87 23.11
CA LEU A 119 16.73 -0.02 23.64
C LEU A 119 17.00 -0.28 25.12
N LEU A 120 15.95 -0.46 25.93
CA LEU A 120 16.10 -0.79 27.35
C LEU A 120 16.75 -2.15 27.55
N ASN A 121 16.32 -3.19 26.82
CA ASN A 121 16.94 -4.51 26.92
C ASN A 121 18.42 -4.49 26.50
N TYR A 122 18.74 -3.79 25.42
CA TYR A 122 20.12 -3.63 24.97
C TYR A 122 20.98 -2.89 26.01
N PHE A 123 20.44 -1.85 26.64
CA PHE A 123 21.09 -1.13 27.72
C PHE A 123 21.36 -2.02 28.94
N PHE A 124 20.37 -2.82 29.37
CA PHE A 124 20.57 -3.79 30.46
C PHE A 124 21.61 -4.87 30.10
N PHE A 125 21.67 -5.31 28.85
CA PHE A 125 22.68 -6.28 28.39
C PHE A 125 24.11 -5.72 28.38
N ILE A 126 24.29 -4.41 28.17
CA ILE A 126 25.62 -3.78 28.21
C ILE A 126 26.10 -3.56 29.66
N ILE A 127 25.17 -3.38 30.61
CA ILE A 127 25.49 -3.05 32.00
C ILE A 127 25.63 -4.31 32.88
N ALA A 128 25.04 -5.43 32.47
CA ALA A 128 25.28 -6.75 33.06
C ALA A 128 26.63 -7.33 32.61
#